data_AF-A0AAV2YIB1-F1
#
_entry.id   AF-A0AAV2YIB1-F1
#
_cell.length_a   1.000
_cell.length_b   1.000
_cell.length_c   1.000
_cell.angle_alpha   90.00
_cell.angle_beta   90.00
_cell.angle_gamma   90.00
#
_symmetry.space_group_name_H-M   'P 1'
#
loop_
_entity.id
_entity.type
_entity.pdbx_description
1 polymer ?
#
loop_
_entity_poly.entity_id
_entity_poly.type
_entity_poly.pdbx_seq_one_letter_code
_entity_poly.pdbx_strand_id
1 'polypeptide(L)' 'MWGQCKWEGQPPVDCEVGLMCVVQNDYYGQCLAMEAGLWEQCGGKDWPQPGQCREGTCTFVNEYYSQCMP' A
#
# COMPACT_ATOMS: atom_id res chain seq x y z
N MET A 1 -9.49 -14.24 7.01
CA MET A 1 -10.19 -13.90 5.76
C MET A 1 -10.09 -12.39 5.54
N TRP A 2 -8.88 -11.84 5.72
CA TRP A 2 -8.71 -10.40 5.93
C TRP A 2 -7.68 -9.92 4.93
N GLY A 3 -8.20 -9.23 3.94
CA GLY A 3 -7.47 -8.75 2.78
C GLY A 3 -8.32 -7.67 2.16
N GLN A 4 -9.61 -7.91 1.94
CA GLN A 4 -10.53 -6.89 1.45
C GLN A 4 -11.01 -5.95 2.57
N CYS A 5 -11.05 -4.65 2.29
CA CYS A 5 -11.51 -3.60 3.18
C CYS A 5 -12.65 -2.74 2.59
N LYS A 6 -13.02 -2.96 1.32
CA LYS A 6 -14.09 -2.22 0.64
C LYS A 6 -14.92 -3.17 -0.23
N TRP A 7 -16.24 -3.04 -0.12
CA TRP A 7 -17.28 -3.74 -0.90
C TRP A 7 -18.27 -2.74 -1.50
N GLU A 8 -19.07 -3.18 -2.47
CA GLU A 8 -20.18 -2.37 -3.00
C GLU A 8 -21.19 -2.02 -1.90
N GLY A 9 -21.65 -0.77 -1.88
CA GLY A 9 -22.70 -0.32 -0.94
C GLY A 9 -22.28 -0.21 0.53
N GLN A 10 -21.03 -0.54 0.87
CA GLN A 10 -20.49 -0.37 2.22
C GLN A 10 -19.35 0.67 2.25
N PRO A 11 -19.22 1.45 3.33
CA PRO A 11 -18.04 2.28 3.53
C PRO A 11 -16.80 1.37 3.70
N PRO A 12 -15.59 1.85 3.34
CA PRO A 12 -14.35 1.17 3.67
C PRO A 12 -14.26 0.92 5.18
N VAL A 13 -13.79 -0.27 5.58
CA VAL A 13 -13.59 -0.64 6.98
C VAL A 13 -12.13 -0.43 7.38
N ASP A 14 -11.91 -0.17 8.66
CA ASP A 14 -10.57 -0.06 9.22
C ASP A 14 -9.84 -1.41 9.15
N CYS A 15 -8.57 -1.34 8.77
CA CYS A 15 -7.69 -2.49 8.73
C CYS A 15 -7.02 -2.74 10.08
N GLU A 16 -6.39 -3.91 10.24
CA GLU A 16 -5.55 -4.18 11.40
C GLU A 16 -4.41 -3.15 11.54
N VAL A 17 -3.90 -2.98 12.76
CA VAL A 17 -2.84 -2.01 13.06
C VAL A 17 -1.63 -2.22 12.12
N GLY A 18 -1.16 -1.13 11.50
CA GLY A 18 -0.06 -1.15 10.54
C GLY A 18 -0.49 -1.44 9.09
N LEU A 19 -1.78 -1.67 8.86
CA LEU A 19 -2.37 -1.75 7.53
C LEU A 19 -3.30 -0.55 7.29
N MET A 20 -3.46 -0.17 6.03
CA MET A 20 -4.46 0.80 5.61
C MET A 20 -5.32 0.24 4.49
N CYS A 21 -6.57 0.72 4.44
CA CYS A 21 -7.46 0.36 3.36
C CYS A 21 -7.10 1.14 2.10
N VAL A 22 -6.61 0.44 1.09
CA VAL A 22 -6.41 1.00 -0.24
C VAL A 22 -7.59 0.63 -1.12
N VAL A 23 -8.44 1.63 -1.40
CA VAL A 23 -9.60 1.49 -2.29
C VAL A 23 -9.12 1.48 -3.73
N GLN A 24 -9.37 0.39 -4.46
CA GLN A 24 -9.07 0.33 -5.90
C GLN A 24 -10.26 0.77 -6.74
N ASN A 25 -11.48 0.41 -6.33
CA ASN A 25 -12.73 0.81 -6.96
C ASN A 25 -13.90 0.70 -5.97
N ASP A 26 -15.12 0.98 -6.43
CA ASP A 26 -16.32 0.98 -5.59
C ASP A 26 -16.68 -0.39 -4.98
N TYR A 27 -16.19 -1.47 -5.58
CA TYR A 27 -16.48 -2.86 -5.23
C TYR A 27 -15.34 -3.52 -4.45
N TYR A 28 -14.12 -2.97 -4.54
CA TYR A 28 -12.92 -3.61 -4.04
C TYR A 28 -11.91 -2.61 -3.50
N GLY A 29 -11.42 -2.92 -2.32
CA GLY A 29 -10.24 -2.30 -1.72
C GLY A 29 -9.57 -3.31 -0.83
N GLN A 30 -8.27 -3.18 -0.63
CA GLN A 30 -7.47 -4.15 0.09
C GLN A 30 -6.74 -3.49 1.26
N CYS A 31 -6.72 -4.16 2.42
CA CYS A 31 -5.82 -3.87 3.52
C CYS A 31 -4.40 -4.20 3.09
N LEU A 32 -3.58 -3.16 3.01
CA LEU A 32 -2.20 -3.23 2.59
C LEU A 32 -1.31 -2.59 3.66
N ALA A 33 -0.06 -3.04 3.74
CA ALA A 33 0.90 -2.48 4.67
C ALA A 33 1.07 -0.98 4.42
N MET A 34 1.11 -0.19 5.50
CA MET A 34 1.36 1.24 5.40
C MET A 34 2.80 1.57 5.03
N GLU A 35 3.72 0.66 5.37
CA GLU A 35 5.15 0.81 5.21
C GLU A 35 5.72 -0.39 4.44
N ALA A 36 6.61 -0.11 3.51
CA ALA A 36 7.39 -1.10 2.78
C ALA A 36 8.64 -1.50 3.59
N GLY A 37 8.94 -2.80 3.62
CA GLY A 37 10.18 -3.31 4.18
C GLY A 37 11.41 -2.93 3.34
N LEU A 38 12.59 -3.16 3.90
CA LEU A 38 13.84 -3.00 3.16
C LEU A 38 13.82 -3.87 1.89
N TRP A 39 14.24 -3.31 0.77
CA TRP A 39 14.19 -3.89 -0.57
C TRP A 39 12.77 -4.10 -1.14
N GLU A 40 11.72 -3.68 -0.45
CA GLU A 40 10.36 -3.73 -1.00
C GLU A 40 10.03 -2.48 -1.83
N GLN A 41 8.99 -2.60 -2.66
CA GLN A 41 8.49 -1.49 -3.42
C GLN A 41 7.83 -0.47 -2.49
N CYS A 42 8.28 0.77 -2.57
CA CYS A 42 7.72 1.89 -1.83
C CYS A 42 7.05 2.91 -2.74
N GLY A 43 7.13 2.79 -4.07
CA GLY A 43 6.52 3.79 -4.95
C GLY A 43 6.51 3.39 -6.42
N GLY A 44 5.85 4.21 -7.24
CA GLY A 44 5.66 4.00 -8.67
C GLY A 44 4.38 4.67 -9.16
N LYS A 45 4.28 4.91 -10.47
CA LYS A 45 3.16 5.60 -11.14
C LYS A 45 1.77 5.00 -10.87
N ASP A 46 1.71 3.72 -10.50
CA ASP A 46 0.48 3.00 -10.15
C ASP A 46 0.60 2.29 -8.79
N TRP A 47 1.52 2.72 -7.93
CA TRP A 47 1.71 2.10 -6.63
C TRP A 47 0.54 2.44 -5.70
N PRO A 48 -0.21 1.44 -5.22
CA PRO A 48 -1.45 1.68 -4.50
C PRO A 48 -1.22 2.08 -3.03
N GLN A 49 -0.01 1.84 -2.49
CA GLN A 49 0.31 2.02 -1.07
C GLN A 49 1.10 3.32 -0.82
N PRO A 50 1.17 3.80 0.43
CA PRO A 50 1.99 4.96 0.78
C PRO A 50 3.46 4.76 0.44
N GLY A 51 4.10 5.88 0.11
CA GLY A 51 5.52 6.03 -0.20
C GLY A 51 6.53 5.59 0.86
N GLN A 52 6.08 5.06 1.99
CA GLN A 52 6.86 5.05 3.23
C GLN A 52 7.62 3.75 3.40
N CYS A 53 8.92 3.87 3.67
CA CYS A 53 9.75 2.74 4.07
C CYS A 53 9.75 2.62 5.58
N ARG A 54 9.53 1.40 6.09
CA ARG A 54 9.70 1.09 7.51
C ARG A 54 11.14 1.35 7.95
N GLU A 55 12.09 1.01 7.08
CA GLU A 55 13.52 1.20 7.26
C GLU A 55 14.16 1.63 5.93
N GLY A 56 15.17 2.50 6.01
CA GLY A 56 15.89 3.00 4.83
C GLY A 56 15.18 4.16 4.11
N THR A 57 15.56 4.39 2.85
CA THR A 57 15.03 5.49 2.01
C THR A 57 14.38 4.95 0.74
N CYS A 58 13.18 5.43 0.44
CA CYS A 58 12.49 5.13 -0.81
C CYS A 58 13.25 5.75 -1.99
N THR A 59 13.96 4.91 -2.74
CA THR A 59 14.82 5.32 -3.85
C THR A 59 14.13 5.06 -5.16
N PHE A 60 14.07 6.08 -6.00
CA PHE A 60 13.53 5.97 -7.36
C PHE A 60 14.41 5.05 -8.21
N VAL A 61 13.80 4.03 -8.81
CA VAL A 61 14.48 3.15 -9.77
C VAL A 61 14.00 3.45 -11.19
N ASN A 62 12.69 3.52 -11.39
CA ASN A 62 12.06 3.90 -12.64
C ASN A 62 10.65 4.45 -12.40
N GLU A 63 9.96 4.89 -13.46
CA GLU A 63 8.64 5.53 -13.33
C GLU A 63 7.58 4.65 -12.65
N TYR A 64 7.69 3.32 -12.75
CA TYR A 64 6.74 2.37 -12.16
C TYR A 64 7.25 1.75 -10.85
N TYR A 65 8.48 2.01 -10.44
CA TYR A 65 9.12 1.31 -9.34
C TYR A 65 10.11 2.19 -8.57
N SER A 66 9.84 2.34 -7.28
CA SER A 66 10.76 2.86 -6.27
C SER A 66 10.92 1.81 -5.18
N GLN A 67 12.13 1.66 -4.64
CA GLN A 67 12.46 0.61 -3.67
C GLN A 67 13.03 1.19 -2.38
N CYS A 68 12.69 0.60 -1.24
CA CYS A 68 13.35 0.92 0.02
C CYS A 68 14.78 0.40 0.02
N MET A 69 15.75 1.32 0.04
CA MET A 69 17.17 0.99 0.06
C MET A 69 17.75 1.32 1.45
N PRO A 70 18.79 0.60 1.91
CA PRO A 70 19.49 0.91 3.16
C PRO A 70 19.98 2.36 3.23
#